data_AF-A0A2D8BQW2-F1
#
_entry.id   AF-A0A2D8BQW2-F1
#
_cell.length_a   1.000
_cell.length_b   1.000
_cell.length_c   1.000
_cell.angle_alpha   90.00
_cell.angle_beta   90.00
_cell.angle_gamma   90.00
#
_symmetry.space_group_name_H-M   'P 1'
#
loop_
_entity.id
_entity.type
_entity.pdbx_description
1 polymer ?
#
loop_
_entity_poly.entity_id
_entity_poly.type
_entity_poly.pdbx_seq_one_letter_code
_entity_poly.pdbx_strand_id
1 'polypeptide(L)'
;MSEATNSSDQITRGVGRVVRAIAATVIAVAFIGLVLFLAAFLTAAALAAVGVAILAGSAWWLWSKIRGPRKSGESDDPTLLVARRGPNGWTVEGSGRF
;
A
#
# COMPACT_ATOMS: atom_id res chain seq x y z
N MET A 1 -42.92 -58.03 1.59
CA MET A 1 -41.91 -57.75 0.54
C MET A 1 -41.85 -56.28 0.10
N SER A 2 -42.86 -55.43 0.42
CA SER A 2 -42.89 -53.99 0.05
C SER A 2 -42.16 -53.05 1.03
N GLU A 3 -41.86 -53.51 2.24
CA GLU A 3 -41.22 -52.71 3.30
C GLU A 3 -39.70 -52.54 3.08
N ALA A 4 -39.05 -53.57 2.50
CA ALA A 4 -37.60 -53.56 2.25
C ALA A 4 -37.19 -52.56 1.17
N THR A 5 -38.02 -52.34 0.14
CA THR A 5 -37.73 -51.42 -0.97
C THR A 5 -37.89 -49.95 -0.57
N ASN A 6 -38.81 -49.65 0.36
CA ASN A 6 -38.99 -48.30 0.89
C ASN A 6 -37.75 -47.84 1.70
N SER A 7 -37.16 -48.75 2.47
CA SER A 7 -36.00 -48.45 3.31
C SER A 7 -34.73 -48.13 2.49
N SER A 8 -34.49 -48.86 1.39
CA SER A 8 -33.36 -48.61 0.49
C SER A 8 -33.46 -47.27 -0.26
N ASP A 9 -34.67 -46.87 -0.65
CA ASP A 9 -34.90 -45.60 -1.34
C ASP A 9 -34.68 -44.39 -0.42
N GLN A 10 -35.10 -44.51 0.84
CA GLN A 10 -34.88 -43.48 1.87
C GLN A 10 -33.40 -43.26 2.15
N ILE A 11 -32.63 -44.35 2.27
CA ILE A 11 -31.17 -44.29 2.46
C ILE A 11 -30.51 -43.62 1.27
N THR A 12 -30.85 -44.01 0.04
CA THR A 12 -30.24 -43.46 -1.18
C THR A 12 -30.47 -41.95 -1.31
N ARG A 13 -31.70 -41.47 -1.00
CA ARG A 13 -32.01 -40.03 -0.99
C ARG A 13 -31.33 -39.28 0.16
N GLY A 14 -31.17 -39.92 1.32
CA GLY A 14 -30.42 -39.38 2.46
C GLY A 14 -28.93 -39.21 2.13
N VAL A 15 -28.31 -40.26 1.61
CA VAL A 15 -26.90 -40.29 1.20
C VAL A 15 -26.62 -39.25 0.12
N GLY A 16 -27.49 -39.13 -0.90
CA GLY A 16 -27.33 -38.11 -1.94
C GLY A 16 -27.35 -36.66 -1.40
N ARG A 17 -28.20 -36.37 -0.42
CA ARG A 17 -28.23 -35.04 0.23
C ARG A 17 -26.98 -34.78 1.06
N VAL A 18 -26.50 -35.77 1.81
CA VAL A 18 -25.29 -35.65 2.63
C VAL A 18 -24.05 -35.44 1.75
N VAL A 19 -23.89 -36.23 0.69
CA VAL A 19 -22.77 -36.09 -0.26
C VAL A 19 -22.79 -34.71 -0.92
N ARG A 20 -23.96 -34.25 -1.37
CA ARG A 20 -24.10 -32.91 -1.94
C ARG A 20 -23.78 -31.81 -0.92
N ALA A 21 -24.21 -31.96 0.33
CA ALA A 21 -23.92 -30.99 1.39
C ALA A 21 -22.42 -30.94 1.71
N ILE A 22 -21.75 -32.07 1.75
CA ILE A 22 -20.30 -32.15 1.95
C ILE A 22 -19.57 -31.50 0.76
N ALA A 23 -19.93 -31.87 -0.47
CA ALA A 23 -19.32 -31.29 -1.68
C ALA A 23 -19.51 -29.76 -1.73
N ALA A 24 -20.72 -29.27 -1.42
CA ALA A 24 -21.00 -27.84 -1.35
C ALA A 24 -20.15 -27.15 -0.27
N THR A 25 -20.03 -27.77 0.90
CA THR A 25 -19.21 -27.24 2.01
C THR A 25 -17.74 -27.17 1.63
N VAL A 26 -17.19 -28.22 1.00
CA VAL A 26 -15.79 -28.25 0.56
C VAL A 26 -15.52 -27.14 -0.46
N ILE A 27 -16.40 -26.96 -1.44
CA ILE A 27 -16.27 -25.89 -2.44
C ILE A 27 -16.36 -24.51 -1.77
N ALA A 28 -17.30 -24.32 -0.85
CA ALA A 28 -17.45 -23.06 -0.14
C ALA A 28 -16.19 -22.73 0.69
N VAL A 29 -15.67 -23.69 1.45
CA VAL A 29 -14.44 -23.52 2.24
C VAL A 29 -13.24 -23.25 1.33
N ALA A 30 -13.12 -23.96 0.21
CA ALA A 30 -12.06 -23.72 -0.76
C ALA A 30 -12.13 -22.30 -1.34
N PHE A 31 -13.34 -21.82 -1.67
CA PHE A 31 -13.53 -20.47 -2.20
C PHE A 31 -13.19 -19.39 -1.15
N ILE A 32 -13.65 -19.56 0.09
CA ILE A 32 -13.31 -18.65 1.20
C ILE A 32 -11.80 -18.65 1.42
N GLY A 33 -11.18 -19.84 1.48
CA GLY A 33 -9.73 -19.98 1.62
C GLY A 33 -8.96 -19.29 0.50
N LEU A 34 -9.42 -19.43 -0.75
CA LEU A 34 -8.82 -18.77 -1.91
C LEU A 34 -8.90 -17.24 -1.81
N VAL A 35 -10.06 -16.70 -1.43
CA VAL A 35 -10.24 -15.25 -1.26
C VAL A 35 -9.35 -14.72 -0.15
N LEU A 36 -9.28 -15.41 0.99
CA LEU A 36 -8.40 -15.02 2.11
C LEU A 36 -6.92 -15.12 1.71
N PHE A 37 -6.53 -16.16 0.98
CA PHE A 37 -5.17 -16.30 0.48
C PHE A 37 -4.80 -15.15 -0.47
N LEU A 38 -5.69 -14.80 -1.41
CA LEU A 38 -5.47 -13.68 -2.31
C LEU A 38 -5.36 -12.36 -1.55
N ALA A 39 -6.23 -12.11 -0.58
CA ALA A 39 -6.17 -10.93 0.27
C ALA A 39 -4.86 -10.85 1.06
N ALA A 40 -4.41 -11.97 1.64
CA ALA A 40 -3.14 -12.06 2.35
C ALA A 40 -1.96 -11.79 1.42
N PHE A 41 -1.97 -12.36 0.21
CA PHE A 41 -0.92 -12.15 -0.78
C PHE A 41 -0.85 -10.68 -1.23
N LEU A 42 -1.98 -10.05 -1.51
CA LEU A 42 -2.03 -8.63 -1.86
C LEU A 42 -1.55 -7.74 -0.71
N THR A 43 -1.91 -8.09 0.53
CA THR A 43 -1.43 -7.38 1.72
C THR A 43 0.09 -7.52 1.87
N ALA A 44 0.63 -8.73 1.70
CA ALA A 44 2.06 -8.98 1.73
C ALA A 44 2.79 -8.22 0.62
N ALA A 45 2.24 -8.19 -0.60
CA ALA A 45 2.79 -7.44 -1.71
C ALA A 45 2.78 -5.92 -1.44
N ALA A 46 1.69 -5.39 -0.88
CA ALA A 46 1.59 -3.99 -0.49
C ALA A 46 2.63 -3.65 0.60
N LEU A 47 2.78 -4.48 1.62
CA LEU A 47 3.79 -4.30 2.66
C LEU A 47 5.20 -4.35 2.10
N ALA A 48 5.48 -5.28 1.17
CA ALA A 48 6.77 -5.35 0.49
C ALA A 48 7.04 -4.07 -0.31
N ALA A 49 6.04 -3.57 -1.06
CA ALA A 49 6.15 -2.33 -1.82
C ALA A 49 6.39 -1.13 -0.90
N VAL A 50 5.67 -1.03 0.23
CA VAL A 50 5.88 0.01 1.23
C VAL A 50 7.28 -0.09 1.85
N GLY A 51 7.74 -1.29 2.18
CA GLY A 51 9.09 -1.52 2.69
C GLY A 51 10.16 -1.03 1.72
N VAL A 52 10.03 -1.36 0.43
CA VAL A 52 10.93 -0.87 -0.63
C VAL A 52 10.83 0.64 -0.76
N ALA A 53 9.63 1.22 -0.73
CA ALA A 53 9.44 2.67 -0.83
C ALA A 53 10.09 3.42 0.34
N ILE A 54 9.99 2.90 1.57
CA ILE A 54 10.64 3.48 2.75
C ILE A 54 12.17 3.39 2.62
N LEU A 55 12.70 2.24 2.18
CA LEU A 55 14.15 2.06 1.97
C LEU A 55 14.68 2.99 0.87
N ALA A 56 14.01 3.04 -0.28
CA ALA A 56 14.37 3.92 -1.38
C ALA A 56 14.24 5.40 -1.01
N GLY A 57 13.14 5.77 -0.33
CA GLY A 57 12.89 7.14 0.11
C GLY A 57 13.89 7.62 1.17
N SER A 58 14.23 6.77 2.14
CA SER A 58 15.24 7.10 3.16
C SER A 58 16.65 7.19 2.58
N ALA A 59 17.01 6.28 1.66
CA ALA A 59 18.28 6.37 0.93
C ALA A 59 18.36 7.63 0.06
N TRP A 60 17.27 7.97 -0.64
CA TRP A 60 17.19 9.20 -1.44
C TRP A 60 17.27 10.45 -0.57
N TRP A 61 16.58 10.48 0.57
CA TRP A 61 16.62 11.60 1.51
C TRP A 61 18.04 11.79 2.07
N LEU A 62 18.69 10.71 2.49
CA LEU A 62 20.06 10.76 2.99
C LEU A 62 21.02 11.26 1.90
N TRP A 63 20.87 10.74 0.69
CA TRP A 63 21.66 11.18 -0.46
C TRP A 63 21.41 12.64 -0.82
N SER A 64 20.16 13.11 -0.78
CA SER A 64 19.79 14.50 -1.01
C SER A 64 20.34 15.44 0.06
N LYS A 65 20.47 14.96 1.30
CA LYS A 65 21.03 15.73 2.40
C LYS A 65 22.55 15.84 2.33
N ILE A 66 23.22 14.74 1.97
CA ILE A 66 24.69 14.71 1.81
C ILE A 66 25.15 15.48 0.57
N ARG A 67 24.40 15.42 -0.53
CA ARG A 67 24.74 16.17 -1.75
C ARG A 67 24.49 17.67 -1.67
N GLY A 68 23.91 18.15 -0.55
CA GLY A 68 23.42 19.51 -0.42
C GLY A 68 22.29 19.79 -1.43
N PRO A 69 21.55 20.89 -1.27
CA PRO A 69 20.65 21.33 -2.33
C PRO A 69 21.49 21.51 -3.58
N ARG A 70 21.29 20.63 -4.58
CA ARG A 70 21.72 20.94 -5.92
C ARG A 70 21.00 22.24 -6.27
N LYS A 71 21.77 23.32 -6.37
CA LYS A 71 21.43 24.54 -7.12
C LYS A 71 21.01 24.10 -8.53
N SER A 72 19.80 23.58 -8.67
CA SER A 72 19.22 23.25 -9.96
C SER A 72 18.28 24.39 -10.31
N GLY A 73 18.87 25.38 -10.98
CA GLY A 73 18.18 26.30 -11.88
C GLY A 73 17.60 27.54 -11.22
N GLU A 74 18.31 28.66 -11.44
CA GLU A 74 17.79 30.02 -11.55
C GLU A 74 17.34 30.75 -10.26
N SER A 75 18.15 31.73 -9.85
CA SER A 75 17.79 32.94 -9.08
C SER A 75 17.63 32.91 -7.55
N ASP A 76 18.09 31.87 -6.84
CA ASP A 76 18.20 31.90 -5.36
C ASP A 76 19.68 31.99 -4.91
N ASP A 77 20.41 32.99 -5.44
CA ASP A 77 21.55 33.51 -4.68
C ASP A 77 20.93 34.22 -3.47
N PRO A 78 21.25 33.84 -2.21
CA PRO A 78 20.66 34.47 -1.03
C PRO A 78 21.05 35.94 -1.02
N THR A 79 20.21 36.76 -1.65
CA THR A 79 20.41 38.20 -1.75
C THR A 79 20.22 38.72 -0.34
N LEU A 80 21.33 39.03 0.32
CA LEU A 80 21.30 39.66 1.63
C LEU A 80 20.57 40.98 1.50
N LEU A 81 19.34 41.00 1.98
CA LEU A 81 18.52 42.19 2.10
C LEU A 81 19.01 42.95 3.33
N VAL A 82 19.93 43.89 3.11
CA VAL A 82 20.46 44.75 4.17
C VAL A 82 19.57 45.97 4.26
N ALA A 83 18.78 46.05 5.33
CA ALA A 83 18.01 47.25 5.62
C ALA A 83 18.96 48.33 6.15
N ARG A 84 19.14 49.41 5.38
CA ARG A 84 19.96 50.56 5.77
C ARG A 84 19.05 51.76 6.03
N ARG A 85 19.32 52.49 7.11
CA ARG A 85 18.59 53.73 7.43
C ARG A 85 19.25 54.89 6.69
N GLY A 86 18.56 55.41 5.67
CA GLY A 86 18.95 56.59 4.92
C GLY A 86 18.26 57.86 5.43
N PRO A 87 18.63 59.04 4.90
CA PRO A 87 18.05 60.33 5.28
C PRO A 87 16.53 60.41 5.09
N ASN A 88 16.00 59.61 4.15
CA ASN A 88 14.59 59.63 3.73
C ASN A 88 13.78 58.43 4.27
N GLY A 89 14.36 57.59 5.15
CA GLY A 89 13.70 56.41 5.72
C GLY A 89 14.51 55.12 5.61
N TRP A 90 13.84 53.97 5.76
CA TRP A 90 14.45 52.65 5.60
C TRP A 90 14.45 52.25 4.12
N THR A 91 15.63 51.98 3.57
CA THR A 91 15.79 51.40 2.23
C THR A 91 16.33 49.98 2.35
N VAL A 92 15.80 49.07 1.52
CA VAL A 92 16.28 47.69 1.43
C VAL A 92 17.09 47.58 0.14
N GLU A 93 18.40 47.41 0.28
CA GLU A 93 19.29 47.20 -0.85
C GLU A 93 19.76 45.74 -0.86
N GLY A 94 19.73 45.11 -2.04
CA GLY A 94 20.33 43.80 -2.24
C GLY A 94 21.83 43.95 -2.39
N SER A 95 22.60 43.64 -1.35
CA SER A 95 24.06 43.63 -1.44
C SER A 95 24.50 42.33 -2.10
N GLY A 96 24.79 42.39 -3.40
CA GLY A 96 25.21 41.23 -4.18
C GLY A 96 26.61 40.74 -3.84
N ARG A 97 26.70 39.41 -3.68
CA ARG A 97 27.85 38.48 -3.70
C ARG A 97 28.73 38.37 -2.46
N PHE A 98 28.68 37.17 -1.87
CA PHE A 98 29.86 36.45 -1.38
C PHE A 98 30.46 35.61 -2.52
#